data_AF-A0A3M7DAN3-F1
#
_entry.id   AF-A0A3M7DAN3-F1
#
_cell.length_a   1.000
_cell.length_b   1.000
_cell.length_c   1.000
_cell.angle_alpha   90.00
_cell.angle_beta   90.00
_cell.angle_gamma   90.00
#
_symmetry.space_group_name_H-M   'P 1'
#
loop_
_entity.id
_entity.type
_entity.pdbx_description
1 polymer ?
#
loop_
_entity_poly.entity_id
_entity_poly.type
_entity_poly.pdbx_seq_one_letter_code
_entity_poly.pdbx_strand_id
1 'polypeptide(L)'
;MYLRAIHAEESIPLLREFIVKNPLGILTTAIANRGENQERSFIQSSHIPWVLDVKDPSDQNALPTLRGHIARQNPQAKSITDEARATGSQKQVAEGYTLKDEVLILFNGPAHHYVTPKFYGKTKPETGKVVPTWNYSAVEAYGRATVWVDHAAKETTSFLQKQIRDLTDRAEHDIMGYEKSWKVEDAPEKYIEIMSKNIIGIEVEVTRLGGKSKMSQEMSEGDVRHVVDGFRGLETDVGDEMAATIDGKLTQRLSKQKGSHDDVWHVWRFGW
;
A
#
# COMPACT_ATOMS: atom_id res chain seq x y z
N MET A 1 -5.93 -8.81 8.99
CA MET A 1 -4.92 -9.87 8.78
C MET A 1 -4.55 -10.61 10.07
N TYR A 2 -4.33 -11.94 10.01
CA TYR A 2 -3.68 -12.68 11.12
C TYR A 2 -2.16 -12.43 11.12
N LEU A 3 -1.67 -11.89 12.24
CA LEU A 3 -0.30 -11.47 12.47
C LEU A 3 0.33 -12.33 13.57
N ARG A 4 1.00 -13.43 13.18
CA ARG A 4 1.96 -14.07 14.09
C ARG A 4 3.07 -13.06 14.38
N ALA A 5 3.43 -12.87 15.65
CA ALA A 5 4.40 -11.86 16.07
C ALA A 5 5.70 -11.87 15.24
N ILE A 6 6.24 -13.04 14.91
CA ILE A 6 7.46 -13.16 14.10
C ILE A 6 7.34 -12.65 12.65
N HIS A 7 6.12 -12.54 12.12
CA HIS A 7 5.83 -11.99 10.79
C HIS A 7 5.19 -10.60 10.84
N ALA A 8 4.85 -10.11 12.03
CA ALA A 8 4.24 -8.80 12.20
C ALA A 8 5.30 -7.70 12.03
N GLU A 9 4.95 -6.64 11.33
CA GLU A 9 5.70 -5.39 11.35
C GLU A 9 4.80 -4.31 11.96
N GLU A 10 5.28 -3.72 13.05
CA GLU A 10 4.53 -2.77 13.88
C GLU A 10 5.18 -1.36 13.84
N SER A 11 6.39 -1.25 13.26
CA SER A 11 7.07 0.03 13.11
C SER A 11 6.35 0.92 12.11
N ILE A 12 5.56 1.87 12.61
CA ILE A 12 4.84 2.84 11.77
C ILE A 12 5.75 3.51 10.72
N PRO A 13 6.99 3.94 11.02
CA PRO A 13 7.88 4.49 10.00
C PRO A 13 8.16 3.50 8.84
N LEU A 14 8.41 2.23 9.14
CA LEU A 14 8.61 1.19 8.10
C LEU A 14 7.33 0.92 7.32
N LEU A 15 6.17 0.95 7.97
CA LEU A 15 4.88 0.78 7.28
C LEU A 15 4.58 1.95 6.34
N ARG A 16 4.90 3.19 6.74
CA ARG A 16 4.78 4.37 5.88
C ARG A 16 5.71 4.26 4.67
N GLU A 17 6.98 3.90 4.89
CA GLU A 17 7.96 3.71 3.81
C GLU A 17 7.49 2.63 2.83
N PHE A 18 6.96 1.52 3.35
CA PHE A 18 6.40 0.45 2.53
C PHE A 18 5.27 0.96 1.64
N ILE A 19 4.34 1.76 2.18
CA ILE A 19 3.23 2.33 1.40
C ILE A 19 3.77 3.28 0.32
N VAL A 20 4.77 4.12 0.63
CA VAL A 20 5.37 5.04 -0.35
C VAL A 20 6.02 4.29 -1.50
N LYS A 21 6.73 3.20 -1.22
CA LYS A 21 7.37 2.34 -2.24
C LYS A 21 6.37 1.49 -3.02
N ASN A 22 5.20 1.22 -2.46
CA ASN A 22 4.16 0.39 -3.06
C ASN A 22 2.83 1.18 -3.14
N PRO A 23 2.77 2.30 -3.87
CA PRO A 23 1.66 3.26 -3.75
C PRO A 23 0.35 2.78 -4.38
N LEU A 24 0.37 1.71 -5.19
CA LEU A 24 -0.84 1.14 -5.79
C LEU A 24 -1.55 0.24 -4.77
N GLY A 25 -2.50 0.83 -4.04
CA GLY A 25 -3.28 0.14 -3.01
C GLY A 25 -4.65 -0.31 -3.50
N ILE A 26 -5.20 -1.34 -2.88
CA ILE A 26 -6.53 -1.89 -3.17
C ILE A 26 -7.52 -1.35 -2.14
N LEU A 27 -8.34 -0.38 -2.52
CA LEU A 27 -9.40 0.17 -1.67
C LEU A 27 -10.59 -0.78 -1.61
N THR A 28 -10.92 -1.27 -0.43
CA THR A 28 -12.10 -2.09 -0.14
C THR A 28 -13.12 -1.30 0.67
N THR A 29 -14.36 -1.30 0.19
CA THR A 29 -15.51 -0.67 0.86
C THR A 29 -16.67 -1.67 0.97
N ALA A 30 -17.44 -1.60 2.05
CA ALA A 30 -18.68 -2.35 2.21
C ALA A 30 -19.85 -1.35 2.29
N ILE A 31 -20.49 -1.06 1.16
CA ILE A 31 -21.55 -0.04 1.06
C ILE A 31 -22.81 -0.70 0.55
N ALA A 32 -23.88 -0.62 1.34
CA ALA A 32 -25.18 -1.15 0.97
C ALA A 32 -25.70 -0.47 -0.30
N ASN A 33 -26.22 -1.25 -1.24
CA ASN A 33 -26.78 -0.69 -2.46
C ASN A 33 -28.09 0.04 -2.12
N ARG A 34 -28.03 1.37 -1.99
CA ARG A 34 -29.20 2.22 -1.75
C ARG A 34 -29.81 2.79 -3.04
N GLY A 35 -29.23 2.50 -4.19
CA GLY A 35 -29.69 3.00 -5.49
C GLY A 35 -30.74 2.09 -6.13
N GLU A 36 -31.52 2.64 -7.06
CA GLU A 36 -32.58 1.93 -7.79
C GLU A 36 -32.07 0.76 -8.65
N ASN A 37 -30.78 0.76 -9.03
CA ASN A 37 -30.14 -0.33 -9.77
C ASN A 37 -29.49 -1.36 -8.81
N GLN A 38 -30.20 -2.46 -8.57
CA GLN A 38 -29.85 -3.54 -7.64
C GLN A 38 -28.60 -4.39 -8.02
N GLU A 39 -27.84 -4.00 -9.04
CA GLU A 39 -26.76 -4.84 -9.60
C GLU A 39 -25.37 -4.65 -8.96
N ARG A 40 -25.16 -3.63 -8.11
CA ARG A 40 -23.83 -3.38 -7.51
C ARG A 40 -23.59 -4.25 -6.28
N SER A 41 -22.41 -4.88 -6.24
CA SER A 41 -21.97 -5.70 -5.11
C SER A 41 -21.83 -4.87 -3.82
N PHE A 42 -22.17 -5.48 -2.69
CA PHE A 42 -22.06 -4.86 -1.36
C PHE A 42 -20.60 -4.55 -0.99
N ILE A 43 -19.73 -5.55 -1.16
CA ILE A 43 -18.28 -5.42 -0.97
C ILE A 43 -17.66 -5.21 -2.34
N GLN A 44 -16.88 -4.14 -2.48
CA GLN A 44 -16.21 -3.78 -3.72
C GLN A 44 -14.77 -3.40 -3.44
N SER A 45 -13.89 -3.68 -4.41
CA SER A 45 -12.48 -3.36 -4.33
C SER A 45 -11.99 -2.76 -5.65
N SER A 46 -11.18 -1.70 -5.58
CA SER A 46 -10.53 -1.07 -6.74
C SER A 46 -9.07 -0.73 -6.45
N HIS A 47 -8.22 -0.85 -7.45
CA HIS A 47 -6.85 -0.36 -7.38
C HIS A 47 -6.84 1.16 -7.51
N ILE A 48 -6.15 1.83 -6.59
CA ILE A 48 -6.00 3.28 -6.53
C ILE A 48 -4.53 3.59 -6.24
N PRO A 49 -3.87 4.47 -7.01
CA PRO A 49 -2.60 5.06 -6.61
C PRO A 49 -2.80 6.04 -5.46
N TRP A 50 -2.04 5.87 -4.38
CA TRP A 50 -2.16 6.67 -3.17
C TRP A 50 -0.95 7.58 -2.97
N VAL A 51 -1.25 8.83 -2.61
CA VAL A 51 -0.28 9.75 -2.03
C VAL A 51 -0.38 9.65 -0.51
N LEU A 52 0.75 9.41 0.16
CA LEU A 52 0.83 9.36 1.62
C LEU A 52 1.33 10.71 2.17
N ASP A 53 0.54 11.29 3.07
CA ASP A 53 0.92 12.47 3.85
C ASP A 53 1.04 12.13 5.33
N VAL A 54 1.95 12.79 6.02
CA VAL A 54 2.11 12.72 7.48
C VAL A 54 2.15 14.15 7.99
N LYS A 55 1.28 14.48 8.96
CA LYS A 55 1.21 15.84 9.54
C LYS A 55 2.54 16.24 10.18
N ASP A 56 3.16 15.32 10.91
CA ASP A 56 4.50 15.48 11.50
C ASP A 56 5.36 14.26 11.12
N PRO A 57 6.23 14.38 10.11
CA PRO A 57 7.13 13.30 9.72
C PRO A 57 8.13 12.89 10.81
N SER A 58 8.42 13.77 11.78
CA SER A 58 9.34 13.49 12.89
C SER A 58 8.69 12.63 13.98
N ASP A 59 7.36 12.63 14.07
CA ASP A 59 6.61 11.74 14.95
C ASP A 59 6.62 10.31 14.38
N GLN A 60 7.32 9.42 15.09
CA GLN A 60 7.42 8.01 14.73
C GLN A 60 6.08 7.26 14.84
N ASN A 61 5.07 7.79 15.54
CA ASN A 61 3.79 7.15 15.75
C ASN A 61 2.64 7.76 14.92
N ALA A 62 2.84 8.93 14.30
CA ALA A 62 1.83 9.58 13.47
C ALA A 62 1.24 8.67 12.37
N LEU A 63 -0.06 8.40 12.42
CA LEU A 63 -0.69 7.65 11.32
C LEU A 63 -0.84 8.56 10.09
N PRO A 64 -0.69 8.02 8.87
CA PRO A 64 -0.76 8.82 7.67
C PRO A 64 -2.20 9.19 7.28
N THR A 65 -2.32 10.21 6.45
CA THR A 65 -3.50 10.44 5.61
C THR A 65 -3.16 9.98 4.20
N LEU A 66 -4.07 9.23 3.56
CA LEU A 66 -3.90 8.73 2.20
C LEU A 66 -4.84 9.48 1.26
N ARG A 67 -4.31 10.03 0.17
CA ARG A 67 -5.11 10.71 -0.87
C ARG A 67 -5.03 9.98 -2.19
N GLY A 68 -6.19 9.66 -2.74
CA GLY A 68 -6.36 9.00 -4.02
C GLY A 68 -7.51 9.62 -4.81
N HIS A 69 -7.71 9.11 -6.02
CA HIS A 69 -8.89 9.40 -6.82
C HIS A 69 -9.34 8.16 -7.57
N ILE A 70 -10.60 8.14 -7.98
CA ILE A 70 -11.18 7.04 -8.76
C ILE A 70 -12.13 7.59 -9.81
N ALA A 71 -12.19 6.95 -10.98
CA ALA A 71 -13.10 7.34 -12.06
C ALA A 71 -14.57 7.21 -11.62
N ARG A 72 -15.39 8.22 -11.95
CA ARG A 72 -16.84 8.24 -11.64
C ARG A 72 -17.61 7.07 -12.23
N GLN A 73 -17.13 6.53 -13.34
CA GLN A 73 -17.74 5.41 -14.04
C GLN A 73 -17.54 4.08 -13.28
N ASN A 74 -16.55 4.01 -12.38
CA ASN A 74 -16.29 2.84 -11.55
C ASN A 74 -17.52 2.54 -10.66
N PRO A 75 -18.04 1.29 -10.65
CA PRO A 75 -19.16 0.90 -9.80
C PRO A 75 -18.99 1.25 -8.32
N GLN A 76 -17.77 1.11 -7.78
CA GLN A 76 -17.45 1.45 -6.40
C GLN A 76 -17.57 2.96 -6.16
N ALA A 77 -17.10 3.79 -7.10
CA ALA A 77 -17.23 5.24 -7.03
C ALA A 77 -18.69 5.69 -7.05
N LYS A 78 -19.54 4.99 -7.81
CA LYS A 78 -20.99 5.24 -7.81
C LYS A 78 -21.62 4.88 -6.47
N SER A 79 -21.32 3.71 -5.90
CA SER A 79 -21.81 3.33 -4.56
C SER A 79 -21.36 4.32 -3.48
N ILE A 80 -20.09 4.75 -3.52
CA ILE A 80 -19.56 5.80 -2.63
C ILE A 80 -20.32 7.11 -2.79
N THR A 81 -20.54 7.56 -4.02
CA THR A 81 -21.24 8.83 -4.30
C THR A 81 -22.70 8.78 -3.85
N ASP A 82 -23.38 7.66 -4.07
CA ASP A 82 -24.77 7.49 -3.66
C ASP A 82 -24.91 7.48 -2.12
N GLU A 83 -24.00 6.80 -1.41
CA GLU A 83 -23.96 6.84 0.07
C GLU A 83 -23.65 8.25 0.59
N ALA A 84 -22.68 8.94 -0.02
CA ALA A 84 -22.33 10.32 0.32
C ALA A 84 -23.52 11.27 0.16
N ARG A 85 -24.29 11.14 -0.92
CA ARG A 85 -25.49 11.96 -1.17
C ARG A 85 -26.65 11.60 -0.24
N ALA A 86 -26.83 10.32 0.09
CA ALA A 86 -27.91 9.85 0.95
C ALA A 86 -27.70 10.24 2.42
N THR A 87 -26.44 10.33 2.86
CA THR A 87 -26.07 10.66 4.25
C THR A 87 -25.68 12.13 4.43
N GLY A 88 -25.50 12.86 3.33
CA GLY A 88 -25.05 14.24 3.31
C GLY A 88 -26.11 15.27 3.69
N SER A 89 -25.81 16.16 4.63
CA SER A 89 -26.47 17.45 4.80
C SER A 89 -25.92 18.49 3.82
N GLN A 90 -26.70 19.52 3.47
CA GLN A 90 -26.26 20.61 2.57
C GLN A 90 -24.96 21.32 3.03
N LYS A 91 -24.56 21.18 4.30
CA LYS A 91 -23.35 21.78 4.87
C LYS A 91 -22.04 21.04 4.51
N GLN A 92 -22.12 19.82 3.96
CA GLN A 92 -20.95 18.95 3.67
C GLN A 92 -20.27 19.19 2.32
N VAL A 93 -20.74 20.12 1.49
CA VAL A 93 -20.09 20.40 0.19
C VAL A 93 -18.66 20.95 0.38
N ALA A 94 -18.43 21.76 1.41
CA ALA A 94 -17.12 22.35 1.71
C ALA A 94 -16.20 21.43 2.53
N GLU A 95 -16.75 20.50 3.32
CA GLU A 95 -15.99 19.61 4.22
C GLU A 95 -15.76 18.20 3.62
N GLY A 96 -16.34 17.92 2.46
CA GLY A 96 -16.39 16.59 1.89
C GLY A 96 -17.41 15.69 2.62
N TYR A 97 -17.61 14.49 2.08
CA TYR A 97 -18.57 13.52 2.64
C TYR A 97 -17.82 12.39 3.32
N THR A 98 -17.86 12.31 4.65
CA THR A 98 -17.23 11.22 5.38
C THR A 98 -18.12 9.99 5.41
N LEU A 99 -17.61 8.87 4.91
CA LEU A 99 -18.28 7.57 4.99
C LEU A 99 -18.42 7.14 6.46
N LYS A 100 -19.59 6.57 6.79
CA LYS A 100 -19.90 6.12 8.15
C LYS A 100 -19.01 4.97 8.60
N ASP A 101 -18.87 3.96 7.73
CA ASP A 101 -18.14 2.73 8.01
C ASP A 101 -16.66 2.87 7.63
N GLU A 102 -15.80 2.10 8.29
CA GLU A 102 -14.37 2.09 7.98
C GLU A 102 -14.10 1.48 6.59
N VAL A 103 -12.99 1.89 6.00
CA VAL A 103 -12.47 1.33 4.75
C VAL A 103 -11.16 0.60 5.02
N LEU A 104 -10.82 -0.34 4.14
CA LEU A 104 -9.54 -1.04 4.14
C LEU A 104 -8.78 -0.72 2.85
N ILE A 105 -7.51 -0.36 2.95
CA ILE A 105 -6.59 -0.31 1.82
C ILE A 105 -5.51 -1.36 2.03
N LEU A 106 -5.36 -2.26 1.06
CA LEU A 106 -4.30 -3.28 1.05
C LEU A 106 -3.18 -2.84 0.10
N PHE A 107 -1.96 -2.75 0.62
CA PHE A 107 -0.75 -2.54 -0.15
C PHE A 107 0.06 -3.82 -0.17
N ASN A 108 0.43 -4.29 -1.36
CA ASN A 108 1.21 -5.50 -1.55
C ASN A 108 2.66 -5.17 -1.88
N GLY A 109 3.59 -6.01 -1.41
CA GLY A 109 4.97 -5.94 -1.87
C GLY A 109 5.07 -6.45 -3.30
N PRO A 110 6.12 -6.04 -4.03
CA PRO A 110 6.29 -6.37 -5.45
C PRO A 110 6.52 -7.88 -5.63
N ALA A 111 7.38 -8.47 -4.79
CA ALA A 111 7.65 -9.90 -4.80
C ALA A 111 6.82 -10.70 -3.79
N HIS A 112 6.27 -11.80 -4.26
CA HIS A 112 5.73 -12.88 -3.45
C HIS A 112 5.91 -14.20 -4.19
N HIS A 113 6.22 -15.28 -3.48
CA HIS A 113 6.48 -16.54 -4.13
C HIS A 113 6.21 -17.75 -3.22
N TYR A 114 5.85 -18.86 -3.86
CA TYR A 114 5.79 -20.16 -3.25
C TYR A 114 7.17 -20.64 -2.82
N VAL A 115 7.32 -21.04 -1.56
CA VAL A 115 8.54 -21.66 -1.02
C VAL A 115 8.33 -23.16 -0.97
N THR A 116 9.05 -23.87 -1.83
CA THR A 116 9.04 -25.34 -1.85
C THR A 116 9.81 -25.91 -0.66
N PRO A 117 9.34 -27.01 -0.05
CA PRO A 117 10.11 -27.70 0.98
C PRO A 117 11.50 -28.16 0.52
N LYS A 118 11.72 -28.28 -0.80
CA LYS A 118 13.03 -28.63 -1.37
C LYS A 118 14.13 -27.60 -1.03
N PHE A 119 13.77 -26.37 -0.70
CA PHE A 119 14.72 -25.32 -0.35
C PHE A 119 15.27 -25.43 1.08
N TYR A 120 14.67 -26.24 1.95
CA TYR A 120 15.14 -26.40 3.33
C TYR A 120 16.25 -27.44 3.44
N GLY A 121 17.48 -27.04 3.08
CA GLY A 121 18.64 -27.93 2.96
C GLY A 121 19.10 -28.62 4.25
N LYS A 122 18.73 -28.11 5.43
CA LYS A 122 19.05 -28.76 6.72
C LYS A 122 17.89 -29.56 7.27
N THR A 123 16.75 -28.90 7.50
CA THR A 123 15.63 -29.53 8.22
C THR A 123 15.01 -30.68 7.42
N LYS A 124 14.97 -30.58 6.08
CA LYS A 124 14.35 -31.62 5.25
C LYS A 124 15.14 -32.94 5.28
N PRO A 125 16.47 -32.99 5.01
CA PRO A 125 17.23 -34.22 5.16
C PRO A 125 17.25 -34.77 6.59
N GLU A 126 17.28 -33.91 7.61
CA GLU A 126 17.40 -34.33 9.00
C GLU A 126 16.11 -34.91 9.59
N THR A 127 14.95 -34.30 9.31
CA THR A 127 13.69 -34.65 9.98
C THR A 127 12.51 -34.87 9.04
N GLY A 128 12.56 -34.34 7.81
CA GLY A 128 11.44 -34.31 6.89
C GLY A 128 10.24 -33.45 7.33
N LYS A 129 10.29 -32.80 8.50
CA LYS A 129 9.18 -32.04 9.08
C LYS A 129 9.12 -30.61 8.56
N VAL A 130 8.93 -30.47 7.25
CA VAL A 130 8.79 -29.19 6.56
C VAL A 130 7.53 -29.16 5.70
N VAL A 131 6.88 -28.01 5.62
CA VAL A 131 5.65 -27.81 4.84
C VAL A 131 5.85 -26.73 3.78
N PRO A 132 5.17 -26.83 2.64
CA PRO A 132 5.20 -25.78 1.63
C PRO A 132 4.55 -24.50 2.15
N THR A 133 5.00 -23.34 1.68
CA THR A 133 4.42 -22.07 2.11
C THR A 133 4.56 -20.97 1.07
N TRP A 134 4.08 -19.76 1.39
CA TRP A 134 4.31 -18.56 0.60
C TRP A 134 5.05 -17.52 1.44
N ASN A 135 6.04 -16.90 0.81
CA ASN A 135 6.65 -15.67 1.31
C ASN A 135 6.03 -14.48 0.57
N TYR A 136 5.73 -13.43 1.33
CA TYR A 136 5.10 -12.21 0.85
C TYR A 136 5.20 -11.10 1.91
N SER A 137 5.01 -9.86 1.48
CA SER A 137 4.82 -8.71 2.35
C SER A 137 3.58 -7.91 1.97
N ALA A 138 2.90 -7.34 2.97
CA ALA A 138 1.74 -6.49 2.77
C ALA A 138 1.52 -5.55 3.95
N VAL A 139 0.84 -4.43 3.69
CA VAL A 139 0.34 -3.50 4.71
C VAL A 139 -1.17 -3.33 4.53
N GLU A 140 -1.92 -3.54 5.61
CA GLU A 140 -3.33 -3.17 5.69
C GLU A 140 -3.45 -1.82 6.40
N ALA A 141 -4.10 -0.86 5.75
CA ALA A 141 -4.47 0.43 6.32
C ALA A 141 -5.99 0.52 6.49
N TYR A 142 -6.43 0.69 7.73
CA TYR A 142 -7.83 0.90 8.07
C TYR A 142 -8.04 2.36 8.44
N GLY A 143 -9.17 2.93 8.04
CA GLY A 143 -9.43 4.35 8.27
C GLY A 143 -10.84 4.78 7.92
N ARG A 144 -11.10 6.08 8.08
CA ARG A 144 -12.34 6.72 7.64
C ARG A 144 -12.09 7.49 6.35
N ALA A 145 -12.93 7.26 5.36
CA ALA A 145 -12.81 7.92 4.06
C ALA A 145 -13.70 9.18 4.00
N THR A 146 -13.10 10.32 3.68
CA THR A 146 -13.80 11.53 3.22
C THR A 146 -13.72 11.59 1.71
N VAL A 147 -14.86 11.77 1.05
CA VAL A 147 -14.96 11.73 -0.42
C VAL A 147 -15.35 13.08 -0.98
N TRP A 148 -14.67 13.46 -2.06
CA TRP A 148 -14.77 14.75 -2.73
C TRP A 148 -15.45 14.55 -4.08
N VAL A 149 -16.78 14.73 -4.10
CA VAL A 149 -17.64 14.32 -5.22
C VAL A 149 -18.31 15.48 -5.95
N ASP A 150 -18.22 16.72 -5.45
CA ASP A 150 -18.87 17.88 -6.08
C ASP A 150 -17.86 18.75 -6.82
N HIS A 151 -17.82 18.64 -8.15
CA HIS A 151 -16.91 19.42 -8.99
C HIS A 151 -17.23 20.91 -9.05
N ALA A 152 -18.43 21.33 -8.63
CA ALA A 152 -18.73 22.76 -8.49
C ALA A 152 -18.11 23.33 -7.21
N ALA A 153 -17.75 22.49 -6.24
CA ALA A 153 -17.13 22.92 -5.00
C ALA A 153 -15.64 23.25 -5.21
N LYS A 154 -15.22 24.41 -4.68
CA LYS A 154 -13.84 24.87 -4.75
C LYS A 154 -12.91 23.92 -4.00
N GLU A 155 -13.35 23.38 -2.88
CA GLU A 155 -12.61 22.49 -2.00
C GLU A 155 -12.34 21.14 -2.69
N THR A 156 -13.35 20.55 -3.35
CA THR A 156 -13.18 19.34 -4.17
C THR A 156 -12.18 19.57 -5.31
N THR A 157 -12.29 20.70 -6.01
CA THR A 157 -11.35 21.04 -7.08
C THR A 157 -9.92 21.20 -6.55
N SER A 158 -9.76 21.89 -5.42
CA SER A 158 -8.46 22.12 -4.78
C SER A 158 -7.82 20.80 -4.30
N PHE A 159 -8.63 19.92 -3.69
CA PHE A 159 -8.21 18.59 -3.27
C PHE A 159 -7.69 17.78 -4.45
N LEU A 160 -8.50 17.67 -5.51
CA LEU A 160 -8.15 16.89 -6.70
C LEU A 160 -6.91 17.41 -7.39
N GLN A 161 -6.80 18.73 -7.56
CA GLN A 161 -5.62 19.34 -8.17
C GLN A 161 -4.35 19.06 -7.36
N LYS A 162 -4.39 19.21 -6.02
CA LYS A 162 -3.26 18.88 -5.16
C LYS A 162 -2.91 17.39 -5.26
N GLN A 163 -3.92 16.52 -5.17
CA GLN A 163 -3.72 15.07 -5.22
C GLN A 163 -3.12 14.60 -6.55
N ILE A 164 -3.60 15.11 -7.68
CA ILE A 164 -3.08 14.74 -9.01
C ILE A 164 -1.64 15.23 -9.17
N ARG A 165 -1.34 16.48 -8.79
CA ARG A 165 0.02 17.04 -8.86
C ARG A 165 1.01 16.24 -8.02
N ASP A 166 0.67 16.01 -6.74
CA ASP A 166 1.55 15.28 -5.84
C ASP A 166 1.78 13.83 -6.31
N LEU A 167 0.75 13.18 -6.87
CA LEU A 167 0.86 11.84 -7.42
C LEU A 167 1.76 11.83 -8.66
N THR A 168 1.55 12.76 -9.59
CA THR A 168 2.37 12.91 -10.80
C THR A 168 3.82 13.17 -10.45
N ASP A 169 4.08 14.14 -9.56
CA ASP A 169 5.44 14.50 -9.15
C ASP A 169 6.19 13.31 -8.55
N ARG A 170 5.53 12.55 -7.65
CA ARG A 170 6.13 11.34 -7.08
C ARG A 170 6.33 10.24 -8.11
N ALA A 171 5.37 10.00 -9.01
CA ALA A 171 5.51 8.97 -10.02
C ALA A 171 6.67 9.28 -10.98
N GLU A 172 6.76 10.51 -11.46
CA GLU A 172 7.81 10.93 -12.40
C GLU A 172 9.21 10.96 -11.75
N HIS A 173 9.29 11.34 -10.47
CA HIS A 173 10.56 11.42 -9.76
C HIS A 173 10.96 10.09 -9.11
N ASP A 174 10.13 9.56 -8.20
CA ASP A 174 10.50 8.42 -7.34
C ASP A 174 10.39 7.08 -8.08
N ILE A 175 9.45 6.93 -9.01
CA ILE A 175 9.23 5.67 -9.75
C ILE A 175 10.00 5.69 -11.07
N MET A 176 9.85 6.74 -11.87
CA MET A 176 10.47 6.82 -13.19
C MET A 176 11.91 7.36 -13.17
N GLY A 177 12.32 8.08 -12.12
CA GLY A 177 13.68 8.61 -12.01
C GLY A 177 14.00 9.76 -12.97
N TYR A 178 12.99 10.48 -13.47
CA TYR A 178 13.20 11.53 -14.46
C TYR A 178 13.60 12.87 -13.82
N GLU A 179 14.78 13.38 -14.19
CA GLU A 179 15.24 14.72 -13.78
C GLU A 179 14.39 15.85 -14.37
N LYS A 180 13.87 15.67 -15.59
CA LYS A 180 12.92 16.57 -16.24
C LYS A 180 11.55 15.91 -16.31
N SER A 181 10.89 15.88 -15.17
CA SER A 181 9.56 15.27 -14.99
C SER A 181 8.48 15.96 -15.82
N TRP A 182 7.54 15.18 -16.36
CA TRP A 182 6.28 15.72 -16.88
C TRP A 182 5.46 16.36 -15.75
N LYS A 183 4.86 17.52 -16.01
CA LYS A 183 3.97 18.21 -15.07
C LYS A 183 2.54 18.16 -15.56
N VAL A 184 1.59 18.20 -14.62
CA VAL A 184 0.15 18.24 -14.94
C VAL A 184 -0.15 19.39 -15.90
N GLU A 185 0.50 20.55 -15.69
CA GLU A 185 0.40 21.76 -16.49
C GLU A 185 1.00 21.66 -17.90
N ASP A 186 1.74 20.59 -18.22
CA ASP A 186 2.17 20.33 -19.60
C ASP A 186 0.98 19.89 -20.49
N ALA A 187 -0.15 19.50 -19.88
CA ALA A 187 -1.42 19.31 -20.57
C ALA A 187 -2.22 20.62 -20.69
N PRO A 188 -3.07 20.79 -21.74
CA PRO A 188 -3.91 21.97 -21.87
C PRO A 188 -4.88 22.15 -20.69
N GLU A 189 -5.01 23.37 -20.17
CA GLU A 189 -5.84 23.68 -18.99
C GLU A 189 -7.28 23.15 -19.10
N LYS A 190 -7.95 23.41 -20.23
CA LYS A 190 -9.31 22.89 -20.50
C LYS A 190 -9.37 21.36 -20.47
N TYR A 191 -8.31 20.68 -20.90
CA TYR A 191 -8.25 19.22 -20.87
C TYR A 191 -8.14 18.72 -19.43
N ILE A 192 -7.28 19.34 -18.62
CA ILE A 192 -7.15 19.04 -17.18
C ILE A 192 -8.51 19.21 -16.49
N GLU A 193 -9.20 20.34 -16.70
CA GLU A 193 -10.52 20.61 -16.12
C GLU A 193 -11.56 19.53 -16.48
N ILE A 194 -11.61 19.12 -17.76
CA ILE A 194 -12.56 18.09 -18.22
C ILE A 194 -12.20 16.72 -17.62
N MET A 195 -10.92 16.37 -17.56
CA MET A 195 -10.47 15.10 -16.98
C MET A 195 -10.72 15.05 -15.47
N SER A 196 -10.44 16.12 -14.74
CA SER A 196 -10.75 16.20 -13.31
C SER A 196 -12.25 16.01 -13.05
N LYS A 197 -13.14 16.50 -13.93
CA LYS A 197 -14.59 16.27 -13.80
C LYS A 197 -15.00 14.79 -13.86
N ASN A 198 -14.17 13.92 -14.41
CA ASN A 198 -14.45 12.49 -14.55
C ASN A 198 -14.01 11.63 -13.36
N ILE A 199 -13.37 12.21 -12.34
CA ILE A 199 -12.93 11.50 -11.14
C ILE A 199 -13.64 12.03 -9.88
N ILE A 200 -13.59 11.26 -8.80
CA ILE A 200 -13.87 11.72 -7.44
C ILE A 200 -12.61 11.60 -6.60
N GLY A 201 -12.44 12.49 -5.62
CA GLY A 201 -11.34 12.42 -4.67
C GLY A 201 -11.69 11.53 -3.49
N ILE A 202 -10.70 10.82 -2.96
CA ILE A 202 -10.82 10.00 -1.75
C ILE A 202 -9.66 10.34 -0.82
N GLU A 203 -9.99 10.77 0.38
CA GLU A 203 -9.05 10.99 1.47
C GLU A 203 -9.34 9.98 2.58
N VAL A 204 -8.34 9.24 3.04
CA VAL A 204 -8.49 8.27 4.12
C VAL A 204 -7.60 8.68 5.28
N GLU A 205 -8.24 9.07 6.39
CA GLU A 205 -7.56 9.23 7.67
C GLU A 205 -7.32 7.84 8.26
N VAL A 206 -6.07 7.40 8.27
CA VAL A 206 -5.71 6.07 8.77
C VAL A 206 -5.78 6.05 10.28
N THR A 207 -6.57 5.12 10.81
CA THR A 207 -6.74 4.92 12.25
C THR A 207 -6.01 3.68 12.75
N ARG A 208 -5.63 2.77 11.84
CA ARG A 208 -4.84 1.58 12.17
C ARG A 208 -4.04 1.08 10.97
N LEU A 209 -2.76 0.78 11.20
CA LEU A 209 -1.89 0.08 10.26
C LEU A 209 -1.54 -1.30 10.80
N GLY A 210 -1.45 -2.29 9.90
CA GLY A 210 -0.94 -3.62 10.22
C GLY A 210 -0.03 -4.11 9.11
N GLY A 211 1.26 -4.34 9.43
CA GLY A 211 2.22 -4.89 8.49
C GLY A 211 2.43 -6.38 8.65
N LYS A 212 2.61 -7.07 7.53
CA LYS A 212 3.09 -8.44 7.50
C LYS A 212 4.26 -8.57 6.57
N SER A 213 5.28 -9.25 7.05
CA SER A 213 6.45 -9.60 6.27
C SER A 213 6.83 -11.02 6.60
N LYS A 214 6.48 -11.97 5.72
CA LYS A 214 6.77 -13.39 5.88
C LYS A 214 7.79 -13.81 4.83
N MET A 215 8.99 -14.09 5.28
CA MET A 215 10.20 -14.24 4.48
C MET A 215 11.09 -15.35 5.07
N SER A 216 10.46 -16.46 5.51
CA SER A 216 11.12 -17.63 6.13
C SER A 216 11.96 -17.35 7.40
N GLN A 217 11.76 -16.22 8.08
CA GLN A 217 12.55 -15.82 9.24
C GLN A 217 12.37 -16.70 10.49
N GLU A 218 11.39 -17.60 10.49
CA GLU A 218 11.18 -18.61 11.52
C GLU A 218 12.16 -19.78 11.41
N MET A 219 12.84 -19.93 10.27
CA MET A 219 13.74 -21.04 9.98
C MET A 219 15.15 -20.78 10.55
N SER A 220 15.92 -21.86 10.67
CA SER A 220 17.34 -21.82 11.05
C SER A 220 18.15 -20.97 10.06
N GLU A 221 19.26 -20.37 10.49
CA GLU A 221 20.15 -19.63 9.58
C GLU A 221 20.55 -20.48 8.36
N GLY A 222 20.85 -21.76 8.58
CA GLY A 222 21.23 -22.68 7.51
C GLY A 222 20.11 -22.87 6.50
N ASP A 223 18.87 -23.08 6.94
CA ASP A 223 17.74 -23.22 6.01
C ASP A 223 17.42 -21.91 5.29
N VAL A 224 17.52 -20.76 5.97
CA VAL A 224 17.32 -19.45 5.33
C VAL A 224 18.31 -19.25 4.19
N ARG A 225 19.60 -19.59 4.39
CA ARG A 225 20.60 -19.50 3.30
C ARG A 225 20.27 -20.41 2.12
N HIS A 226 19.84 -21.64 2.35
CA HIS A 226 19.41 -22.53 1.26
C HIS A 226 18.15 -22.03 0.55
N VAL A 227 17.25 -21.34 1.26
CA VAL A 227 16.09 -20.67 0.63
C VAL A 227 16.55 -19.53 -0.28
N VAL A 228 17.51 -18.71 0.16
CA VAL A 228 18.12 -17.66 -0.66
C VAL A 228 18.76 -18.26 -1.92
N ASP A 229 19.58 -19.30 -1.77
CA ASP A 229 20.24 -19.97 -2.90
C ASP A 229 19.22 -20.62 -3.85
N GLY A 230 18.17 -21.22 -3.29
CA GLY A 230 17.08 -21.81 -4.07
C GLY A 230 16.33 -20.77 -4.92
N PHE A 231 16.13 -19.57 -4.39
CA PHE A 231 15.51 -18.47 -5.12
C PHE A 231 16.43 -17.87 -6.19
N ARG A 232 17.73 -17.65 -5.88
CA ARG A 232 18.73 -17.21 -6.88
C ARG A 232 18.84 -18.21 -8.04
N GLY A 233 18.79 -19.51 -7.73
CA GLY A 233 18.83 -20.58 -8.73
C GLY A 233 17.59 -20.69 -9.61
N LEU A 234 16.52 -19.90 -9.36
CA LEU A 234 15.41 -19.78 -10.31
C LEU A 234 15.79 -18.92 -11.53
N GLU A 235 16.79 -18.05 -11.41
CA GLU A 235 17.25 -17.15 -12.48
C GLU A 235 16.09 -16.30 -13.05
N THR A 236 15.30 -15.71 -12.14
CA THR A 236 14.17 -14.82 -12.46
C THR A 236 14.22 -13.58 -11.60
N ASP A 237 13.72 -12.45 -12.11
CA ASP A 237 13.69 -11.18 -11.38
C ASP A 237 13.02 -11.31 -10.00
N VAL A 238 11.87 -11.99 -9.96
CA VAL A 238 11.15 -12.26 -8.69
C VAL A 238 11.96 -13.16 -7.76
N GLY A 239 12.70 -14.13 -8.30
CA GLY A 239 13.59 -14.99 -7.51
C GLY A 239 14.72 -14.18 -6.86
N ASP A 240 15.38 -13.31 -7.63
CA ASP A 240 16.46 -12.46 -7.12
C ASP A 240 15.96 -11.47 -6.07
N GLU A 241 14.80 -10.87 -6.31
CA GLU A 241 14.15 -9.96 -5.38
C GLU A 241 13.76 -10.66 -4.06
N MET A 242 13.14 -11.85 -4.16
CA MET A 242 12.84 -12.69 -2.99
C MET A 242 14.11 -13.07 -2.22
N ALA A 243 15.17 -13.47 -2.92
CA ALA A 243 16.46 -13.83 -2.31
C ALA A 243 17.08 -12.65 -1.56
N ALA A 244 17.14 -11.47 -2.20
CA ALA A 244 17.64 -10.24 -1.59
C ALA A 244 16.84 -9.86 -0.33
N THR A 245 15.51 -9.98 -0.37
CA THR A 245 14.64 -9.75 0.79
C THR A 245 15.04 -10.59 2.00
N ILE A 246 15.16 -11.89 1.75
CA ILE A 246 15.31 -12.91 2.78
C ILE A 246 16.71 -12.76 3.39
N ASP A 247 17.72 -12.50 2.56
CA ASP A 247 19.10 -12.28 2.97
C ASP A 247 19.25 -10.98 3.80
N GLY A 248 18.60 -9.89 3.38
CA GLY A 248 18.55 -8.64 4.14
C GLY A 248 17.95 -8.81 5.54
N LYS A 249 16.85 -9.58 5.64
CA LYS A 249 16.23 -9.91 6.94
C LYS A 249 17.09 -10.83 7.80
N LEU A 250 17.78 -11.80 7.20
CA LEU A 250 18.72 -12.65 7.92
C LEU A 250 19.83 -11.80 8.53
N THR A 251 20.39 -10.87 7.75
CA THR A 251 21.43 -9.94 8.20
C THR A 251 20.95 -9.09 9.38
N GLN A 252 19.75 -8.51 9.29
CA GLN A 252 19.16 -7.74 10.39
C GLN A 252 18.93 -8.59 11.67
N ARG A 253 18.52 -9.85 11.51
CA ARG A 253 18.33 -10.78 12.64
C ARG A 253 19.66 -11.07 13.33
N LEU A 254 20.71 -11.31 12.56
CA LEU A 254 22.05 -11.61 13.08
C LEU A 254 22.71 -10.40 13.75
N SER A 255 22.49 -9.18 13.23
CA SER A 255 23.02 -7.96 13.86
C SER A 255 22.39 -7.70 15.23
N LYS A 256 21.05 -7.86 15.34
CA LYS A 256 20.34 -7.76 16.63
C LYS A 256 20.82 -8.76 17.68
N GLN A 257 21.19 -9.98 17.28
CA GLN A 257 21.72 -11.00 18.19
C GLN A 257 23.13 -10.70 18.70
N LYS A 258 23.95 -9.98 17.92
CA LYS A 258 25.35 -9.66 18.28
C LYS A 258 25.50 -8.44 19.18
N GLY A 259 24.42 -7.71 19.50
CA GLY A 259 24.47 -6.55 20.39
C GLY A 259 25.23 -5.34 19.82
N SER A 260 25.50 -5.29 18.52
CA SER A 260 26.11 -4.13 17.86
C SER A 260 25.12 -2.98 17.81
N HIS A 261 25.41 -1.89 18.52
CA HIS A 261 24.69 -0.62 18.43
C HIS A 261 25.12 0.21 17.21
N ASP A 262 26.21 -0.18 16.55
CA ASP A 262 26.76 0.52 15.39
C ASP A 262 26.30 -0.18 14.09
N ASP A 263 25.75 0.65 13.20
CA ASP A 263 25.30 0.41 11.82
C ASP A 263 23.99 -0.38 11.61
N VAL A 264 22.86 0.22 12.00
CA VAL A 264 21.50 -0.20 11.56
C VAL A 264 21.02 0.57 10.31
N TRP A 265 21.83 1.46 9.72
CA TRP A 265 21.35 2.41 8.70
C TRP A 265 21.64 2.10 7.22
N HIS A 266 22.22 0.94 6.85
CA HIS A 266 22.67 0.73 5.46
C HIS A 266 22.18 -0.52 4.70
N VAL A 267 21.11 -1.19 5.13
CA VAL A 267 20.55 -2.36 4.38
C VAL A 267 19.25 -2.05 3.62
N TRP A 268 18.87 -0.78 3.49
CA TRP A 268 17.75 -0.35 2.63
C TRP A 268 18.19 0.30 1.31
N ARG A 269 19.51 0.38 1.04
CA ARG A 269 20.06 1.08 -0.15
C ARG A 269 20.56 0.19 -1.28
N PHE A 270 20.62 -1.13 -1.09
CA PHE A 270 21.02 -2.05 -2.14
C PHE A 270 20.12 -3.28 -2.13
N GLY A 271 19.17 -3.30 -3.08
CA GLY A 271 18.32 -4.45 -3.36
C GLY A 271 16.84 -4.23 -3.07
N TRP A 272 16.24 -3.13 -3.55
CA TRP A 272 14.83 -2.96 -3.96
C TRP A 272 14.74 -1.77 -4.90
#